data_AF-A7XZD2-F1
#
_entry.id   AF-A7XZD2-F1
#
_cell.length_a   1.000
_cell.length_b   1.000
_cell.length_c   1.000
_cell.angle_alpha   90.00
_cell.angle_beta   90.00
_cell.angle_gamma   90.00
#
_symmetry.space_group_name_H-M   'P 1'
#
loop_
_entity.id
_entity.type
_entity.pdbx_description
1 polymer ?
#
loop_
_entity_poly.entity_id
_entity_poly.type
_entity_poly.pdbx_seq_one_letter_code
_entity_poly.pdbx_strand_id
1 'polypeptide(L)' 'TATKFIAKIVGREIIVRDANRFHHFRDGF' A
#
# COMPACT_ATOMS: atom_id res chain seq x y z
N THR A 1 4.66 6.19 1.43
CA THR A 1 3.75 6.95 0.54
C THR A 1 3.10 8.08 1.32
N ALA A 2 3.02 9.28 0.74
CA ALA A 2 2.46 10.49 1.36
C ALA A 2 1.06 10.28 1.98
N THR A 3 0.24 9.42 1.36
CA THR A 3 -1.09 9.01 1.86
C THR A 3 -1.06 8.47 3.29
N LYS A 4 -0.05 7.69 3.67
CA LYS A 4 0.12 7.16 5.04
C LYS A 4 0.42 8.26 6.05
N PHE A 5 1.13 9.30 5.63
CA PHE A 5 1.49 10.43 6.49
C PHE A 5 0.29 11.35 6.72
N ILE A 6 -0.45 11.66 5.65
CA ILE A 6 -1.69 12.44 5.71
C ILE A 6 -2.75 11.72 6.57
N ALA A 7 -2.90 10.40 6.42
CA ALA A 7 -3.80 9.58 7.25
C ALA A 7 -3.56 9.76 8.76
N LYS A 8 -2.28 9.74 9.18
CA LYS A 8 -1.88 9.90 10.58
C LYS A 8 -2.20 11.29 11.13
N ILE A 9 -2.01 12.33 10.34
CA ILE A 9 -2.27 13.73 10.74
C ILE A 9 -3.77 13.99 10.87
N VAL A 10 -4.57 13.43 9.96
CA VAL A 10 -6.03 13.63 9.93
C VAL A 10 -6.77 12.66 10.85
N GLY A 11 -6.07 11.72 11.50
CA GLY A 11 -6.66 10.73 12.41
C GLY A 11 -7.62 9.77 11.72
N ARG A 12 -7.44 9.54 10.42
CA ARG A 12 -8.34 8.72 9.59
C ARG A 12 -7.68 7.39 9.29
N GLU A 13 -8.36 6.31 9.61
CA GLU A 13 -7.92 4.97 9.21
C GLU A 13 -8.14 4.82 7.69
N ILE A 14 -7.07 4.52 6.96
CA ILE A 14 -7.12 4.29 5.51
C ILE A 14 -6.72 2.86 5.22
N ILE A 15 -7.68 2.07 4.74
CA ILE A 15 -7.45 0.71 4.25
C ILE A 15 -7.10 0.81 2.75
N VAL A 16 -5.81 0.76 2.43
CA VAL A 16 -5.36 0.77 1.03
C VAL A 16 -5.32 -0.67 0.51
N ARG A 17 -6.11 -0.95 -0.53
CA ARG A 17 -5.99 -2.17 -1.33
C ARG A 17 -5.04 -1.88 -2.48
N ASP A 18 -3.90 -2.56 -2.49
CA ASP A 18 -2.99 -2.52 -3.63
C ASP A 18 -3.54 -3.42 -4.75
N ALA A 19 -3.81 -2.85 -5.92
CA ALA A 19 -4.34 -3.59 -7.07
C ALA A 19 -3.29 -4.49 -7.76
N ASN A 20 -2.01 -4.37 -7.37
CA ASN A 20 -0.87 -5.03 -8.00
C ASN A 20 -0.18 -6.09 -7.12
N ARG A 21 -0.87 -6.65 -6.12
CA ARG A 21 -0.33 -7.74 -5.26
C ARG A 21 -0.24 -9.10 -5.98
N PHE A 22 0.07 -9.10 -7.27
CA PHE A 22 0.47 -10.24 -8.08
C PHE A 22 1.87 -10.00 -8.65
N HIS A 23 2.85 -9.73 -7.79
CA HIS A 23 4.22 -10.08 -8.15
C HIS A 23 4.37 -11.60 -7.95
N HIS A 24 3.88 -12.37 -8.92
CA HIS A 24 4.28 -13.76 -9.07
C HIS A 24 5.78 -13.77 -9.37
N PHE A 25 6.61 -13.88 -8.33
CA PHE A 25 8.02 -14.26 -8.49
C PHE A 25 8.11 -15.79 -8.35
N ARG A 26 7.70 -16.49 -9.41
CA ARG A 26 8.31 -17.75 -9.85
C ARG A 26 9.05 -17.34 -11.13
N ASP A 27 10.24 -16.76 -11.05
CA ASP A 27 11.46 -17.55 -11.19
C ASP A 27 12.76 -16.79 -10.82
N GLY A 28 12.73 -15.84 -9.87
CA GLY A 28 13.97 -15.42 -9.22
C GLY A 28 15.06 -14.80 -10.13
N PHE A 29 14.70 -14.20 -11.28
CA PHE A 29 15.57 -13.41 -12.16
C PHE A 29 14.84 -12.17 -12.68
#